data_AF-A0A1H8K7M6-F1
#
_entry.id   AF-A0A1H8K7M6-F1
#
_cell.length_a   1.000
_cell.length_b   1.000
_cell.length_c   1.000
_cell.angle_alpha   90.00
_cell.angle_beta   90.00
_cell.angle_gamma   90.00
#
_symmetry.space_group_name_H-M   'P 1'
#
loop_
_entity.id
_entity.type
_entity.pdbx_description
1 polymer ?
#
loop_
_entity_poly.entity_id
_entity_poly.type
_entity_poly.pdbx_seq_one_letter_code
_entity_poly.pdbx_strand_id
1 'polypeptide(L)'
;MSDDLTTPAGVESRLRRLVTDLTLAQQALANARDAEVEAKHAFEASRRRAIFSGDCPKVTRGGYTTADRDAWVDEQAKTQRYQYDLAVARREAAQDHLRVVRDPAEIVRSLGASVRQAYEIAGSGR
;
A
#
# COMPACT_ATOMS: atom_id res chain seq x y z
N MET A 1 -17.34 4.85 25.42
CA MET A 1 -16.17 3.97 25.56
C MET A 1 -15.02 4.82 26.04
N SER A 2 -14.40 4.48 27.17
CA SER A 2 -13.28 5.28 27.70
C SER A 2 -12.05 5.07 26.82
N ASP A 3 -11.50 6.14 26.27
CA ASP A 3 -10.17 6.14 25.60
C ASP A 3 -9.04 6.36 26.62
N ASP A 4 -9.36 6.28 27.91
CA ASP A 4 -8.39 6.35 28.99
C ASP A 4 -7.51 5.10 29.03
N LEU A 5 -6.32 5.24 28.45
CA LEU A 5 -5.29 4.19 28.40
C LEU A 5 -4.66 3.89 29.76
N THR A 6 -5.04 4.59 30.84
CA THR A 6 -4.59 4.28 32.20
C THR A 6 -5.46 3.23 32.89
N THR A 7 -6.55 2.80 32.26
CA THR A 7 -7.46 1.77 32.77
C THR A 7 -7.40 0.49 31.94
N PRO A 8 -7.54 -0.71 32.53
CA PRO A 8 -7.60 -1.96 31.77
C PRO A 8 -8.70 -1.95 30.70
N ALA A 9 -9.88 -1.43 31.02
CA ALA A 9 -11.02 -1.37 30.09
C ALA A 9 -10.77 -0.41 28.91
N GLY A 10 -10.12 0.73 29.13
CA GLY A 10 -9.77 1.65 28.06
C GLY A 10 -8.69 1.11 27.13
N VAL A 11 -7.68 0.43 27.68
CA VAL A 11 -6.68 -0.31 26.89
C VAL A 11 -7.35 -1.38 26.04
N GLU A 12 -8.23 -2.21 26.61
CA GLU A 12 -8.91 -3.27 25.86
C GLU A 12 -9.77 -2.70 24.72
N SER A 13 -10.55 -1.65 24.99
CA SER A 13 -11.34 -0.94 23.98
C SER A 13 -10.45 -0.44 22.84
N ARG A 14 -9.29 0.15 23.15
CA ARG A 14 -8.34 0.64 22.15
C ARG A 14 -7.73 -0.49 21.33
N LEU A 15 -7.32 -1.60 21.98
CA LEU A 15 -6.78 -2.77 21.30
C LEU A 15 -7.78 -3.37 20.32
N ARG A 16 -9.06 -3.48 20.69
CA ARG A 16 -10.10 -3.99 19.78
C ARG A 16 -10.24 -3.12 18.53
N ARG A 17 -10.24 -1.79 18.67
CA ARG A 17 -10.26 -0.88 17.52
C ARG A 17 -9.03 -1.05 16.64
N LEU A 18 -7.84 -1.10 17.24
CA LEU A 18 -6.59 -1.29 16.50
C LEU A 18 -6.54 -2.62 15.74
N VAL A 19 -7.15 -3.69 16.26
CA VAL A 19 -7.29 -4.96 15.53
C VAL A 19 -8.14 -4.77 14.27
N THR A 20 -9.29 -4.09 14.37
CA THR A 20 -10.12 -3.77 13.22
C THR A 20 -9.36 -2.90 12.21
N ASP A 21 -8.69 -1.84 12.67
CA ASP A 21 -7.93 -0.93 11.82
C ASP A 21 -6.78 -1.66 11.11
N LEU A 22 -6.09 -2.59 11.80
CA LEU A 22 -5.05 -3.43 11.22
C LEU A 22 -5.59 -4.33 10.11
N THR A 23 -6.73 -4.99 10.34
CA THR A 23 -7.37 -5.83 9.32
C THR A 23 -7.76 -5.01 8.09
N LEU A 24 -8.34 -3.83 8.29
CA LEU A 24 -8.70 -2.93 7.19
C LEU A 24 -7.45 -2.44 6.42
N ALA A 25 -6.39 -2.06 7.11
CA ALA A 25 -5.13 -1.62 6.50
C ALA A 25 -4.45 -2.76 5.72
N GLN A 26 -4.47 -4.00 6.24
CA GLN A 26 -3.96 -5.18 5.55
C GLN A 26 -4.74 -5.46 4.27
N GLN A 27 -6.07 -5.40 4.33
CA GLN A 27 -6.93 -5.61 3.16
C GLN A 27 -6.72 -4.51 2.12
N ALA A 28 -6.61 -3.24 2.55
CA ALA A 28 -6.31 -2.13 1.66
C ALA A 28 -4.97 -2.31 0.94
N LEU A 29 -3.92 -2.77 1.65
CA LEU A 29 -2.62 -3.05 1.05
C LEU A 29 -2.68 -4.22 0.06
N ALA A 30 -3.42 -5.29 0.37
CA ALA A 30 -3.62 -6.41 -0.54
C ALA A 30 -4.29 -5.94 -1.84
N ASN A 31 -5.41 -5.22 -1.74
CA ASN A 31 -6.12 -4.68 -2.89
C ASN A 31 -5.25 -3.73 -3.72
N ALA A 32 -4.43 -2.89 -3.07
CA ALA A 32 -3.52 -1.98 -3.76
C ALA A 32 -2.39 -2.72 -4.51
N ARG A 33 -1.89 -3.84 -3.97
CA ARG A 33 -0.92 -4.70 -4.66
C ARG A 33 -1.52 -5.35 -5.88
N ASP A 34 -2.73 -5.89 -5.76
CA ASP A 34 -3.43 -6.53 -6.88
C ASP A 34 -3.68 -5.50 -8.01
N ALA A 35 -4.15 -4.30 -7.65
CA ALA A 35 -4.34 -3.21 -8.60
C ALA A 35 -3.03 -2.74 -9.28
N GLU A 36 -1.91 -2.69 -8.56
CA GLU A 36 -0.60 -2.41 -9.15
C GLU A 36 -0.21 -3.47 -10.18
N VAL A 37 -0.38 -4.75 -9.84
CA VAL A 37 -0.05 -5.87 -10.73
C VAL A 37 -0.92 -5.83 -11.99
N GLU A 38 -2.23 -5.60 -11.86
CA GLU A 38 -3.14 -5.43 -12.98
C GLU A 38 -2.72 -4.27 -13.88
N ALA A 39 -2.42 -3.10 -13.29
CA ALA A 39 -2.00 -1.92 -14.03
C ALA A 39 -0.66 -2.15 -14.75
N LYS A 40 0.28 -2.87 -14.12
CA LYS A 40 1.54 -3.27 -14.74
C LYS A 40 1.32 -4.16 -15.94
N HIS A 41 0.48 -5.19 -15.81
CA HIS A 41 0.15 -6.08 -16.92
C HIS A 41 -0.53 -5.32 -18.07
N ALA A 42 -1.43 -4.39 -17.76
CA ALA A 42 -2.07 -3.54 -18.76
C ALA A 42 -1.05 -2.63 -19.50
N PHE A 43 -0.12 -2.02 -18.77
CA PHE A 43 0.97 -1.23 -19.35
C PHE A 43 1.87 -2.06 -20.26
N GLU A 44 2.37 -3.20 -19.77
CA GLU A 44 3.23 -4.09 -20.56
C GLU A 44 2.49 -4.64 -21.79
N ALA A 45 1.22 -4.98 -21.65
CA ALA A 45 0.39 -5.40 -22.78
C ALA A 45 0.21 -4.28 -23.81
N SER A 46 -0.06 -3.05 -23.38
CA SER A 46 -0.16 -1.87 -24.25
C SER A 46 1.15 -1.66 -25.03
N ARG A 47 2.29 -1.71 -24.33
CA ARG A 47 3.61 -1.55 -24.94
C ARG A 47 3.92 -2.65 -25.96
N ARG A 48 3.60 -3.91 -25.65
CA ARG A 48 3.73 -5.03 -26.61
C ARG A 48 2.86 -4.81 -27.84
N ARG A 49 1.59 -4.41 -27.67
CA ARG A 49 0.69 -4.13 -28.80
C ARG A 49 1.22 -3.01 -29.69
N ALA A 50 1.77 -1.94 -29.10
CA ALA A 50 2.38 -0.87 -29.86
C ALA A 50 3.56 -1.39 -30.70
N ILE A 51 4.49 -2.13 -30.10
CA ILE A 51 5.66 -2.69 -30.80
C ILE A 51 5.25 -3.56 -32.01
N PHE A 52 4.22 -4.39 -31.85
CA PHE A 52 3.72 -5.28 -32.91
C PHE A 52 2.67 -4.63 -33.82
N SER A 53 2.35 -3.36 -33.63
CA SER A 53 1.43 -2.64 -34.51
C SER A 53 2.04 -2.45 -35.91
N GLY A 54 1.19 -2.50 -36.94
CA GLY A 54 1.60 -2.15 -38.30
C GLY A 54 2.05 -0.69 -38.45
N ASP A 55 1.54 0.18 -37.56
CA ASP A 55 1.86 1.62 -37.53
C ASP A 55 3.19 1.92 -36.80
N CYS A 56 3.80 0.91 -36.19
CA CYS A 56 5.06 1.05 -35.47
C CYS A 56 6.19 1.46 -36.43
N PRO A 57 6.91 2.58 -36.16
CA PRO A 57 8.00 3.02 -37.00
C PRO A 57 9.05 1.92 -37.21
N LYS A 58 9.31 1.59 -38.47
CA LYS A 58 10.30 0.58 -38.85
C LYS A 58 11.67 1.23 -38.90
N VAL A 59 12.58 0.75 -38.07
CA VAL A 59 13.95 1.25 -38.00
C VAL A 59 14.67 0.91 -39.31
N THR A 60 15.16 1.93 -40.01
CA THR A 60 15.89 1.78 -41.28
C THR A 60 17.05 2.77 -41.35
N ARG A 61 18.08 2.43 -42.12
CA ARG A 61 19.23 3.31 -42.31
C ARG A 61 18.82 4.56 -43.10
N GLY A 62 18.94 5.74 -42.48
CA GLY A 62 18.54 7.03 -43.08
C GLY A 62 17.05 7.37 -42.92
N GLY A 63 16.29 6.55 -42.17
CA GLY A 63 14.89 6.80 -41.81
C GLY A 63 14.71 6.91 -40.30
N TYR A 64 13.63 6.31 -39.78
CA TYR A 64 13.37 6.28 -38.34
C TYR A 64 14.48 5.56 -37.59
N THR A 65 14.92 6.17 -36.50
CA THR A 65 15.88 5.57 -35.58
C THR A 65 15.18 4.69 -34.56
N THR A 66 15.97 3.89 -33.83
CA THR A 66 15.47 3.13 -32.67
C THR A 66 14.84 4.06 -31.63
N ALA A 67 15.42 5.24 -31.41
CA ALA A 67 14.88 6.22 -30.46
C ALA A 67 13.50 6.75 -30.87
N ASP A 68 13.29 6.98 -32.17
CA ASP A 68 11.98 7.45 -32.68
C ASP A 68 10.89 6.39 -32.49
N ARG A 69 11.23 5.12 -32.76
CA ARG A 69 10.31 4.01 -32.52
C ARG A 69 9.98 3.87 -31.04
N ASP A 70 10.99 3.93 -30.17
CA ASP A 70 10.81 3.75 -28.73
C ASP A 70 9.98 4.91 -28.14
N ALA A 71 10.23 6.15 -28.59
CA ALA A 71 9.41 7.31 -28.23
C ALA A 71 7.95 7.16 -28.69
N TRP A 72 7.73 6.66 -29.90
CA TRP A 72 6.37 6.36 -30.39
C TRP A 72 5.68 5.28 -29.54
N VAL A 73 6.40 4.19 -29.21
CA VAL A 73 5.86 3.11 -28.36
C VAL A 73 5.49 3.63 -26.96
N ASP A 74 6.32 4.49 -26.37
CA ASP A 74 6.06 5.09 -25.07
C ASP A 74 4.85 6.03 -25.12
N GLU A 75 4.70 6.81 -26.19
CA GLU A 75 3.52 7.67 -26.40
C GLU A 75 2.23 6.84 -26.49
N GLN A 76 2.25 5.70 -27.18
CA GLN A 76 1.10 4.81 -27.28
C GLN A 76 0.73 4.17 -25.93
N ALA A 77 1.72 3.94 -25.06
CA ALA A 77 1.52 3.32 -23.75
C ALA A 77 1.38 4.33 -22.59
N LYS A 78 1.44 5.64 -22.86
CA LYS A 78 1.52 6.70 -21.84
C LYS A 78 0.40 6.67 -20.81
N THR A 79 -0.83 6.37 -21.24
CA THR A 79 -1.99 6.35 -20.34
C THR A 79 -1.87 5.18 -19.38
N GLN A 80 -1.53 3.98 -19.86
CA GLN A 80 -1.35 2.82 -18.99
C GLN A 80 -0.11 2.96 -18.11
N ARG A 81 0.95 3.62 -18.60
CA ARG A 81 2.12 4.00 -17.80
C ARG A 81 1.70 4.84 -16.60
N TYR A 82 0.95 5.92 -16.85
CA TYR A 82 0.44 6.80 -15.78
C TYR A 82 -0.44 6.04 -14.77
N GLN A 83 -1.33 5.17 -15.24
CA GLN A 83 -2.16 4.36 -14.34
C GLN A 83 -1.34 3.40 -13.48
N TYR A 84 -0.30 2.80 -14.05
CA TYR A 84 0.65 1.98 -13.30
C TYR A 84 1.41 2.80 -12.26
N ASP A 85 1.96 3.96 -12.62
CA ASP A 85 2.67 4.83 -11.70
C ASP A 85 1.76 5.30 -10.54
N LEU A 86 0.50 5.62 -10.83
CA LEU A 86 -0.51 5.95 -9.82
C LEU A 86 -0.81 4.75 -8.89
N ALA A 87 -0.88 3.54 -9.43
CA ALA A 87 -1.10 2.33 -8.64
C ALA A 87 0.07 2.03 -7.70
N VAL A 88 1.32 2.23 -8.16
CA VAL A 88 2.52 2.16 -7.32
C VAL A 88 2.43 3.14 -6.15
N ALA A 89 2.12 4.41 -6.42
CA ALA A 89 1.99 5.42 -5.37
C ALA A 89 0.88 5.06 -4.36
N ARG A 90 -0.24 4.47 -4.82
CA ARG A 90 -1.31 3.99 -3.94
C ARG A 90 -0.88 2.81 -3.07
N ARG A 91 -0.13 1.85 -3.62
CA ARG A 91 0.43 0.73 -2.85
C ARG A 91 1.39 1.25 -1.77
N GLU A 92 2.25 2.20 -2.10
CA GLU A 92 3.18 2.82 -1.15
C GLU A 92 2.44 3.53 -0.02
N ALA A 93 1.44 4.34 -0.35
CA ALA A 93 0.60 4.99 0.65
C ALA A 93 -0.14 3.98 1.56
N ALA A 94 -0.66 2.88 1.01
CA ALA A 94 -1.28 1.82 1.79
C ALA A 94 -0.28 1.09 2.70
N GLN A 95 0.95 0.89 2.24
CA GLN A 95 2.03 0.30 3.03
C GLN A 95 2.42 1.20 4.19
N ASP A 96 2.53 2.51 3.96
CA ASP A 96 2.83 3.48 5.01
C ASP A 96 1.69 3.59 6.02
N HIS A 97 0.44 3.58 5.56
CA HIS A 97 -0.72 3.53 6.45
C HIS A 97 -0.68 2.28 7.34
N LEU A 98 -0.36 1.10 6.81
CA LEU A 98 -0.22 -0.11 7.61
C LEU A 98 0.87 0.02 8.69
N ARG A 99 2.00 0.67 8.40
CA ARG A 99 3.05 0.97 9.40
C ARG A 99 2.50 1.88 10.50
N VAL A 100 1.83 2.96 10.11
CA VAL A 100 1.23 3.95 11.03
C VAL A 100 0.19 3.31 11.96
N VAL A 101 -0.52 2.26 11.55
CA VAL A 101 -1.48 1.55 12.41
C VAL A 101 -0.79 0.50 13.28
N ARG A 102 0.26 -0.16 12.77
CA ARG A 102 0.99 -1.21 13.48
C ARG A 102 1.80 -0.68 14.67
N ASP A 103 2.51 0.42 14.51
CA ASP A 103 3.40 0.93 15.54
C ASP A 103 2.64 1.33 16.83
N PRO A 104 1.49 2.04 16.75
CA PRO A 104 0.64 2.29 17.92
C PRO A 104 0.07 1.01 18.55
N ALA A 105 -0.20 -0.03 17.77
CA ALA A 105 -0.68 -1.30 18.31
C ALA A 105 0.37 -2.01 19.17
N GLU A 106 1.64 -1.90 18.79
CA GLU A 106 2.77 -2.38 19.59
C GLU A 106 2.88 -1.60 20.91
N ILE A 107 2.75 -0.27 20.86
CA ILE A 107 2.81 0.60 22.05
C ILE A 107 1.64 0.32 23.01
N VAL A 108 0.40 0.26 22.51
CA VAL A 108 -0.79 0.03 23.36
C VAL A 108 -0.76 -1.36 24.01
N ARG A 109 -0.24 -2.38 23.31
CA ARG A 109 -0.05 -3.72 23.89
C ARG A 109 0.96 -3.70 25.03
N SER A 110 2.07 -2.99 24.88
CA SER A 110 3.07 -2.81 25.93
C SER A 110 2.47 -2.08 27.14
N LEU A 111 1.78 -0.96 26.90
CA LEU A 111 1.10 -0.19 27.94
C LEU A 111 0.06 -1.03 28.70
N GLY A 112 -0.69 -1.89 27.99
CA GLY A 112 -1.65 -2.80 28.60
C GLY A 112 -1.04 -3.82 29.56
N ALA A 113 0.20 -4.27 29.32
CA ALA A 113 0.92 -5.11 30.27
C ALA A 113 1.25 -4.33 31.55
N SER A 114 1.78 -3.11 31.40
CA SER A 114 2.13 -2.23 32.54
C SER A 114 0.91 -1.83 33.38
N VAL A 115 -0.22 -1.48 32.74
CA VAL A 115 -1.46 -1.11 33.44
C VAL A 115 -2.02 -2.29 34.22
N ARG A 116 -2.04 -3.50 33.66
CA ARG A 116 -2.48 -4.70 34.40
C ARG A 116 -1.61 -4.96 35.63
N GLN A 117 -0.29 -4.92 35.47
CA GLN A 117 0.65 -5.10 36.57
C GLN A 117 0.44 -4.06 37.68
N ALA A 118 0.24 -2.78 37.33
CA ALA A 118 0.01 -1.72 38.31
C ALA A 118 -1.29 -1.93 39.11
N TYR A 119 -2.37 -2.36 38.45
CA TYR A 119 -3.64 -2.66 39.11
C TYR A 119 -3.59 -3.94 39.97
N GLU A 120 -2.85 -4.96 39.54
CA GLU A 120 -2.61 -6.18 40.33
C GLU A 120 -1.86 -5.87 41.64
N ILE A 121 -0.79 -5.06 41.57
CA ILE A 121 -0.04 -4.62 42.76
C ILE A 121 -0.92 -3.78 43.69
N ALA A 122 -1.68 -2.84 43.15
CA ALA A 122 -2.60 -2.00 43.94
C ALA A 122 -3.75 -2.80 44.58
N GLY A 123 -4.19 -3.87 43.92
CA GLY A 123 -5.21 -4.79 44.45
C GLY A 123 -4.68 -5.80 45.48
N SER A 124 -3.42 -6.21 45.36
CA SER A 124 -2.75 -7.16 46.26
C SER A 124 -2.24 -6.53 47.57
N GLY A 125 -2.20 -5.20 47.67
CA GLY A 125 -1.79 -4.47 48.88
C GLY A 125 -2.90 -4.27 49.91
N ARG A 126 -4.02 -4.99 49.81
CA ARG A 126 -5.15 -4.97 50.75
C ARG A 126 -5.33 -6.31 51.45
#